data_AF-A0A953SF31-F1
#
_entry.id   AF-A0A953SF31-F1
#
_cell.length_a   1.000
_cell.length_b   1.000
_cell.length_c   1.000
_cell.angle_alpha   90.00
_cell.angle_beta   90.00
_cell.angle_gamma   90.00
#
_symmetry.space_group_name_H-M   'P 1'
#
loop_
_entity.id
_entity.type
_entity.pdbx_description
1 polymer ?
#
loop_
_entity_poly.entity_id
_entity_poly.type
_entity_poly.pdbx_seq_one_letter_code
_entity_poly.pdbx_strand_id
1 'polypeptide(L)'
;MAIRSRSLLFRIGPGILLAATGVGAGDLATAGIAGTRLGLVVAWAVVVGAGLKFVLTEGLARWQLATGTTLLEGASNRLGTPFRVVFLMYLLPWTFFTGGALISASGTAANAILPIDPGNPGTGRVMYGLVHSSLGVVLVLAGGFRLFERVMTATVGVMVAGVLVTAVLSRPDVGELARGVAVPSVPEAEGGL
;
A
#
# COMPACT_ATOMS: atom_id res chain seq x y z
N MET A 1 -23.29 -35.39 8.98
CA MET A 1 -21.88 -34.97 9.18
C MET A 1 -21.43 -34.23 7.93
N ALA A 2 -21.63 -32.90 7.85
CA ALA A 2 -21.25 -32.09 6.69
C ALA A 2 -20.83 -30.68 7.14
N ILE A 3 -19.54 -30.52 7.44
CA ILE A 3 -18.90 -29.22 7.67
C ILE A 3 -17.64 -29.21 6.80
N ARG A 4 -17.70 -28.78 5.53
CA ARG A 4 -16.46 -28.78 4.72
C ARG A 4 -16.31 -27.83 3.52
N SER A 5 -17.03 -26.70 3.44
CA SER A 5 -16.66 -25.69 2.42
C SER A 5 -16.67 -24.22 2.84
N ARG A 6 -17.34 -23.84 3.94
CA ARG A 6 -17.26 -22.46 4.46
C ARG A 6 -15.93 -22.13 5.17
N SER A 7 -15.01 -23.10 5.37
CA SER A 7 -13.85 -22.91 6.26
C SER A 7 -12.57 -22.39 5.61
N LEU A 8 -12.34 -22.58 4.31
CA LEU A 8 -11.08 -22.12 3.69
C LEU A 8 -11.10 -20.61 3.48
N LEU A 9 -12.18 -20.08 2.89
CA LEU A 9 -12.35 -18.66 2.63
C LEU A 9 -12.37 -17.84 3.93
N PHE A 10 -12.94 -18.38 5.01
CA PHE A 10 -12.91 -17.76 6.33
C PHE A 10 -11.53 -17.77 6.98
N ARG A 11 -10.69 -18.78 6.68
CA ARG A 11 -9.31 -18.87 7.22
C ARG A 11 -8.32 -17.99 6.45
N ILE A 12 -8.46 -17.89 5.13
CA ILE A 12 -7.58 -17.04 4.30
C ILE A 12 -8.08 -15.59 4.18
N GLY A 13 -9.38 -15.36 4.42
CA GLY A 13 -10.02 -14.04 4.31
C GLY A 13 -9.30 -12.93 5.06
N PRO A 14 -8.91 -13.11 6.34
CA PRO A 14 -8.12 -12.13 7.07
C PRO A 14 -6.76 -11.86 6.43
N GLY A 15 -6.10 -12.90 5.86
CA GLY A 15 -4.83 -12.76 5.18
C GLY A 15 -4.93 -12.01 3.85
N ILE A 16 -5.99 -12.27 3.06
CA ILE A 16 -6.28 -11.53 1.82
C ILE A 16 -6.60 -10.07 2.14
N LEU A 17 -7.42 -9.82 3.16
CA LEU A 17 -7.75 -8.46 3.59
C LEU A 17 -6.50 -7.72 4.06
N LEU A 18 -5.67 -8.37 4.89
CA LEU A 18 -4.38 -7.83 5.33
C LEU A 18 -3.47 -7.51 4.13
N ALA A 19 -3.35 -8.43 3.17
CA ALA A 19 -2.54 -8.23 1.97
C ALA A 19 -3.05 -7.05 1.12
N ALA A 20 -4.37 -6.94 0.94
CA ALA A 20 -4.99 -5.86 0.20
C ALA A 20 -4.79 -4.50 0.89
N THR A 21 -4.94 -4.45 2.22
CA THR A 21 -4.69 -3.23 3.01
C THR A 21 -3.21 -2.84 3.07
N GLY A 22 -2.31 -3.80 2.80
CA GLY A 22 -0.87 -3.59 2.78
C GLY A 22 -0.33 -2.96 1.49
N VAL A 23 -1.20 -2.53 0.56
CA VAL A 23 -0.84 -1.78 -0.65
C VAL A 23 -1.53 -0.43 -0.58
N GLY A 24 -0.76 0.65 -0.61
CA GLY A 24 -1.26 2.02 -0.58
C GLY A 24 -1.28 2.70 -1.95
N ALA A 25 -1.90 3.87 -2.02
CA ALA A 25 -1.87 4.72 -3.22
C ALA A 25 -0.43 5.09 -3.64
N GLY A 26 0.49 5.25 -2.68
CA GLY A 26 1.91 5.50 -2.95
C GLY A 26 2.63 4.32 -3.61
N ASP A 27 2.28 3.08 -3.23
CA ASP A 27 2.83 1.87 -3.86
C ASP A 27 2.38 1.77 -5.31
N LEU A 28 1.11 2.06 -5.58
CA LEU A 28 0.56 2.08 -6.95
C LEU A 28 1.18 3.17 -7.82
N ALA A 29 1.39 4.37 -7.27
CA ALA A 29 2.05 5.45 -7.99
C ALA A 29 3.51 5.09 -8.33
N THR A 30 4.24 4.57 -7.35
CA THR A 30 5.64 4.14 -7.54
C THR A 30 5.73 2.97 -8.52
N ALA A 31 4.85 1.97 -8.40
CA ALA A 31 4.80 0.84 -9.32
C ALA A 31 4.44 1.28 -10.75
N GLY A 32 3.52 2.24 -10.90
CA GLY A 32 3.19 2.84 -12.20
C GLY A 32 4.38 3.56 -12.83
N ILE A 33 5.10 4.39 -12.06
CA ILE A 33 6.31 5.08 -12.54
C ILE A 33 7.42 4.08 -12.89
N ALA A 34 7.60 3.04 -12.07
CA ALA A 34 8.57 1.99 -12.36
C ALA A 34 8.19 1.25 -13.65
N GLY A 35 6.91 0.92 -13.84
CA GLY A 35 6.42 0.27 -15.05
C GLY A 35 6.60 1.12 -16.31
N THR A 36 6.41 2.44 -16.24
CA THR A 36 6.62 3.32 -17.40
C THR A 36 8.10 3.51 -17.74
N ARG A 37 8.99 3.47 -16.74
CA ARG A 37 10.43 3.67 -16.95
C ARG A 37 11.20 2.40 -17.26
N LEU A 38 10.82 1.28 -16.65
CA LEU A 38 11.59 0.02 -16.66
C LEU A 38 10.85 -1.11 -17.39
N GLY A 39 9.60 -0.90 -17.79
CA GLY A 39 8.77 -1.89 -18.48
C GLY A 39 8.49 -3.13 -17.61
N LEU A 40 8.21 -4.26 -18.27
CA LEU A 40 7.93 -5.54 -17.61
C LEU A 40 9.20 -6.29 -17.17
N VAL A 41 10.38 -5.81 -17.57
CA VAL A 41 11.69 -6.44 -17.34
C VAL A 41 12.00 -6.59 -15.85
N VAL A 42 11.50 -5.68 -15.02
CA VAL A 42 11.72 -5.67 -13.56
C VAL A 42 10.64 -6.40 -12.76
N ALA A 43 9.75 -7.16 -13.41
CA ALA A 43 8.66 -7.87 -12.73
C ALA A 43 9.17 -8.92 -11.72
N TRP A 44 10.37 -9.49 -11.92
CA TRP A 44 11.02 -10.38 -10.96
C TRP A 44 11.21 -9.73 -9.59
N ALA A 45 11.49 -8.41 -9.55
CA ALA A 45 11.68 -7.67 -8.31
C ALA A 45 10.40 -7.62 -7.47
N VAL A 46 9.23 -7.61 -8.12
CA VAL A 46 7.92 -7.69 -7.45
C VAL A 46 7.75 -9.04 -6.77
N VAL A 47 8.14 -10.14 -7.42
CA VAL A 47 8.06 -11.50 -6.85
C VAL A 47 9.01 -11.66 -5.67
N VAL A 48 10.25 -11.20 -5.80
CA VAL A 48 11.22 -11.20 -4.71
C VAL A 48 10.71 -10.35 -3.54
N GLY A 49 10.22 -9.14 -3.82
CA GLY A 49 9.63 -8.25 -2.82
C GLY A 49 8.43 -8.88 -2.10
N ALA A 50 7.55 -9.58 -2.83
CA ALA A 50 6.43 -10.31 -2.25
C ALA A 50 6.91 -11.46 -1.33
N GLY A 51 7.94 -12.20 -1.74
CA GLY A 51 8.57 -13.24 -0.92
C GLY A 51 9.18 -12.68 0.36
N LEU A 52 9.93 -11.58 0.28
CA LEU A 52 10.49 -10.90 1.44
C LEU A 52 9.39 -10.38 2.38
N LYS A 53 8.35 -9.74 1.82
CA LYS A 53 7.18 -9.27 2.57
C LYS A 53 6.49 -10.43 3.29
N PHE A 54 6.34 -11.58 2.63
CA PHE A 54 5.78 -12.78 3.24
C PHE A 54 6.59 -13.26 4.44
N VAL A 55 7.91 -13.43 4.29
CA VAL A 55 8.78 -13.88 5.39
C VAL A 55 8.73 -12.91 6.58
N LEU A 56 8.76 -11.60 6.31
CA LEU A 56 8.68 -10.58 7.36
C LEU A 56 7.33 -10.60 8.08
N THR A 57 6.22 -10.62 7.33
CA THR A 57 4.86 -10.61 7.92
C THR A 57 4.54 -11.89 8.67
N GLU A 58 5.01 -13.04 8.20
CA GLU A 58 4.89 -14.31 8.91
C GLU A 58 5.70 -14.29 10.21
N GLY A 59 6.94 -13.77 10.17
CA GLY A 59 7.78 -13.63 11.37
C GLY A 59 7.15 -12.71 12.43
N LEU A 60 6.56 -11.59 12.00
CA LEU A 60 5.81 -10.68 12.88
C LEU A 60 4.60 -11.37 13.51
N ALA A 61 3.81 -12.09 12.70
CA ALA A 61 2.64 -12.82 13.19
C ALA A 61 3.05 -13.90 14.20
N ARG A 62 4.12 -14.65 13.90
CA ARG A 62 4.65 -15.69 14.79
C ARG A 62 5.14 -15.12 16.11
N TRP A 63 5.84 -13.99 16.09
CA TRP A 63 6.25 -13.28 17.29
C TRP A 63 5.03 -12.93 18.15
N GLN A 64 4.05 -12.25 17.57
CA GLN A 64 2.88 -11.78 18.30
C GLN A 64 2.03 -12.92 18.87
N LEU A 65 1.92 -14.04 18.14
CA LEU A 65 1.25 -15.25 18.64
C LEU A 65 2.01 -15.94 19.78
N ALA A 66 3.35 -15.90 19.77
CA ALA A 66 4.18 -16.54 20.77
C ALA A 66 4.36 -15.70 22.05
N THR A 67 4.46 -14.37 21.93
CA THR A 67 4.73 -13.47 23.06
C THR A 67 3.51 -12.76 23.59
N GLY A 68 2.41 -12.70 22.82
CA GLY A 68 1.23 -11.90 23.13
C GLY A 68 1.45 -10.39 23.05
N THR A 69 2.60 -9.94 22.54
CA THR A 69 2.97 -8.52 22.42
C THR A 69 3.23 -8.15 20.96
N THR A 70 3.00 -6.89 20.59
CA THR A 70 3.43 -6.41 19.28
C THR A 70 4.97 -6.42 19.20
N LEU A 71 5.53 -6.51 17.99
CA LEU A 71 6.99 -6.42 17.83
C LEU A 71 7.51 -5.11 18.43
N LEU A 72 6.78 -4.00 18.26
CA LEU A 72 7.18 -2.69 18.77
C LEU A 72 7.19 -2.65 20.31
N GLU A 73 6.18 -3.21 20.97
CA GLU A 73 6.16 -3.36 22.43
C GLU A 73 7.30 -4.25 22.91
N GLY A 74 7.52 -5.39 22.26
CA GLY A 74 8.61 -6.31 22.57
C GLY A 74 9.98 -5.65 22.44
N ALA A 75 10.21 -4.92 21.35
CA ALA A 75 11.43 -4.15 21.11
C ALA A 75 11.60 -3.03 22.15
N SER A 76 10.54 -2.29 22.43
CA SER A 76 10.51 -1.21 23.43
C SER A 76 10.80 -1.70 24.85
N ASN A 77 10.40 -2.92 25.18
CA ASN A 77 10.64 -3.52 26.50
C ASN A 77 12.02 -4.18 26.61
N ARG A 78 12.55 -4.78 25.53
CA ARG A 78 13.85 -5.47 25.54
C ARG A 78 15.05 -4.55 25.26
N LEU A 79 14.90 -3.59 24.35
CA LEU A 79 15.96 -2.65 23.96
C LEU A 79 15.91 -1.34 24.76
N GLY A 80 14.79 -1.10 25.46
CA GLY A 80 14.64 0.03 26.38
C GLY A 80 14.59 1.40 25.69
N THR A 81 14.96 2.43 26.45
CA THR A 81 14.87 3.85 26.06
C THR A 81 15.63 4.21 24.77
N PRO A 82 16.84 3.69 24.50
CA PRO A 82 17.56 4.02 23.25
C PRO A 82 16.75 3.70 22.00
N PHE A 83 16.12 2.52 21.95
CA PHE A 83 15.25 2.14 20.84
C PHE A 83 14.04 3.08 20.72
N ARG A 84 13.38 3.42 21.84
CA ARG A 84 12.21 4.31 21.84
C ARG A 84 12.55 5.69 21.25
N VAL A 85 13.68 6.27 21.65
CA VAL A 85 14.12 7.59 21.18
C VAL A 85 14.46 7.55 19.70
N VAL A 86 15.28 6.58 19.26
CA VAL A 86 15.65 6.43 17.85
C VAL A 86 14.41 6.18 16.98
N PHE A 87 13.52 5.29 17.43
CA PHE A 87 12.28 4.99 16.72
C PHE A 87 11.38 6.22 16.61
N LEU A 88 11.23 7.02 17.69
CA LEU A 88 10.43 8.23 17.65
C LEU A 88 11.05 9.31 16.76
N MET A 89 12.38 9.48 16.81
CA MET A 89 13.09 10.41 15.92
C MET A 89 12.93 10.04 14.44
N TYR A 90 12.84 8.75 14.13
CA TYR A 90 12.51 8.27 12.79
C TYR A 90 11.02 8.47 12.45
N LEU A 91 10.12 8.12 13.38
CA LEU A 91 8.68 8.07 13.15
C LEU A 91 8.10 9.45 12.84
N LEU A 92 8.57 10.50 13.50
CA LEU A 92 8.08 11.87 13.32
C LEU A 92 8.26 12.39 11.87
N PRO A 93 9.48 12.47 11.32
CA PRO A 93 9.68 12.90 9.93
C PRO A 93 9.01 11.93 8.96
N TRP A 94 9.11 10.61 9.20
CA TRP A 94 8.48 9.61 8.34
C TRP A 94 6.97 9.81 8.23
N THR A 95 6.28 10.06 9.35
CA THR A 95 4.83 10.29 9.38
C THR A 95 4.48 11.58 8.64
N PHE A 96 5.27 12.64 8.82
CA PHE A 96 5.04 13.91 8.14
C PHE A 96 5.19 13.78 6.62
N PHE A 97 6.28 13.18 6.13
CA PHE A 97 6.51 13.00 4.70
C PHE A 97 5.51 12.04 4.06
N THR A 98 5.24 10.91 4.71
CA THR A 98 4.29 9.90 4.21
C THR A 98 2.87 10.45 4.20
N GLY A 99 2.46 11.15 5.27
CA GLY A 99 1.16 11.81 5.34
C GLY A 99 1.00 12.86 4.25
N GLY A 100 1.99 13.75 4.09
CA GLY A 100 1.98 14.76 3.03
C GLY A 100 1.92 14.16 1.63
N ALA A 101 2.67 13.08 1.38
CA ALA A 101 2.65 12.35 0.11
C ALA A 101 1.27 11.73 -0.17
N LEU A 102 0.61 11.14 0.83
CA LEU A 102 -0.72 10.55 0.69
C LEU A 102 -1.82 11.60 0.45
N ILE A 103 -1.78 12.72 1.19
CA ILE A 103 -2.69 13.87 0.97
C ILE A 103 -2.54 14.39 -0.46
N SER A 104 -1.29 14.58 -0.86
CA SER A 104 -0.93 15.00 -2.22
C SER A 104 -1.43 14.02 -3.28
N ALA A 105 -1.16 12.72 -3.14
CA ALA A 105 -1.54 11.71 -4.12
C ALA A 105 -3.06 11.63 -4.28
N SER A 106 -3.78 11.65 -3.15
CA SER A 106 -5.25 11.63 -3.14
C SER A 106 -5.84 12.89 -3.78
N GLY A 107 -5.23 14.06 -3.52
CA GLY A 107 -5.62 15.32 -4.13
C GLY A 107 -5.38 15.36 -5.63
N THR A 108 -4.22 14.89 -6.09
CA THR A 108 -3.89 14.78 -7.52
C THR A 108 -4.84 13.84 -8.24
N ALA A 109 -5.13 12.67 -7.64
CA ALA A 109 -6.05 11.69 -8.23
C ALA A 109 -7.45 12.27 -8.42
N ALA A 110 -8.00 12.96 -7.42
CA ALA A 110 -9.31 13.61 -7.57
C ALA A 110 -9.29 14.75 -8.59
N ASN A 111 -8.25 15.59 -8.60
CA ASN A 111 -8.13 16.65 -9.60
C ASN A 111 -7.99 16.11 -11.03
N ALA A 112 -7.41 14.92 -11.22
CA ALA A 112 -7.33 14.27 -12.52
C ALA A 112 -8.71 13.78 -13.02
N ILE A 113 -9.63 13.44 -12.12
CA ILE A 113 -11.00 13.00 -12.46
C ILE A 113 -11.92 14.21 -12.65
N LEU A 114 -11.86 15.18 -11.73
CA LEU A 114 -12.67 16.39 -11.72
C LEU A 114 -11.74 17.62 -11.59
N PRO A 115 -11.23 18.16 -12.70
CA PRO A 115 -10.34 19.31 -12.65
C PRO A 115 -11.10 20.56 -12.20
N ILE A 116 -10.67 21.17 -11.09
CA ILE A 116 -11.27 22.42 -10.57
C ILE A 116 -10.73 23.63 -11.36
N ASP A 117 -9.43 23.62 -11.64
CA ASP A 117 -8.74 24.66 -12.40
C ASP A 117 -7.80 24.00 -13.42
N PRO A 118 -8.22 23.89 -14.70
CA PRO A 118 -7.39 23.31 -15.75
C PRO A 118 -6.09 24.10 -16.01
N GLY A 119 -6.06 25.39 -15.68
CA GLY A 119 -4.89 26.26 -15.86
C GLY A 119 -3.87 26.16 -14.72
N ASN A 120 -4.31 25.74 -13.53
CA ASN A 120 -3.43 25.49 -12.38
C ASN A 120 -3.81 24.20 -11.63
N PRO A 121 -3.29 23.04 -12.09
CA PRO A 121 -3.54 21.76 -11.43
C PRO A 121 -3.11 21.69 -9.95
N GLY A 122 -2.20 22.59 -9.53
CA GLY A 122 -1.74 22.69 -8.15
C GLY A 122 -2.85 23.11 -7.20
N THR A 123 -3.71 24.04 -7.61
CA THR A 123 -4.85 24.51 -6.80
C THR A 123 -5.82 23.38 -6.50
N GLY A 124 -6.21 22.61 -7.53
CA GLY A 124 -7.13 21.49 -7.35
C GLY A 124 -6.54 20.38 -6.49
N ARG A 125 -5.26 20.04 -6.65
CA ARG A 125 -4.56 19.09 -5.76
C ARG A 125 -4.64 19.50 -4.30
N VAL A 126 -4.39 20.77 -3.98
CA VAL A 126 -4.44 21.27 -2.60
C VAL A 126 -5.87 21.24 -2.06
N MET A 127 -6.86 21.69 -2.84
CA MET A 127 -8.26 21.68 -2.42
C MET A 127 -8.79 20.27 -2.15
N TYR A 128 -8.59 19.33 -3.08
CA TYR A 128 -9.00 17.94 -2.86
C TYR A 128 -8.21 17.27 -1.74
N GLY A 129 -6.92 17.58 -1.62
CA GLY A 129 -6.10 17.10 -0.50
C GLY A 129 -6.68 17.54 0.85
N LEU A 130 -7.06 18.82 0.98
CA LEU A 130 -7.71 19.35 2.18
C LEU A 130 -9.05 18.66 2.44
N VAL A 131 -9.91 18.56 1.42
CA VAL A 131 -11.24 17.94 1.54
C VAL A 131 -11.13 16.47 1.97
N HIS A 132 -10.28 15.66 1.34
CA HIS A 132 -10.10 14.26 1.72
C HIS A 132 -9.53 14.10 3.12
N SER A 133 -8.58 14.97 3.52
CA SER A 133 -7.99 14.95 4.86
C SER A 133 -9.03 15.28 5.93
N SER A 134 -9.81 16.34 5.70
CA SER A 134 -10.90 16.74 6.60
C SER A 134 -11.96 15.65 6.70
N LEU A 135 -12.36 15.02 5.58
CA LEU A 135 -13.31 13.91 5.58
C LEU A 135 -12.78 12.72 6.40
N GLY A 136 -11.50 12.39 6.25
CA GLY A 136 -10.85 11.34 7.05
C GLY A 136 -10.91 11.63 8.54
N VAL A 137 -10.60 12.87 8.95
CA VAL A 137 -10.70 13.30 10.37
C VAL A 137 -12.13 13.19 10.89
N VAL A 138 -13.12 13.72 10.15
CA VAL A 138 -14.53 13.64 10.54
C VAL A 138 -14.99 12.19 10.67
N LEU A 139 -14.59 11.33 9.74
CA LEU A 139 -14.97 9.93 9.72
C LEU A 139 -14.39 9.16 10.92
N VAL A 140 -13.14 9.45 11.32
CA VAL A 140 -12.54 8.86 12.52
C VAL A 140 -13.21 9.37 13.79
N LEU A 141 -13.47 10.68 13.89
CA LEU A 141 -14.07 11.29 15.07
C LEU A 141 -15.55 10.90 15.26
N ALA A 142 -16.33 10.80 14.18
CA ALA A 142 -17.76 10.53 14.25
C ALA A 142 -18.12 9.03 14.15
N GLY A 143 -17.37 8.26 13.37
CA GLY A 143 -17.74 6.88 12.99
C GLY A 143 -17.22 5.78 13.90
N GLY A 144 -16.23 6.09 14.74
CA GLY A 144 -15.48 5.10 15.49
C GLY A 144 -14.72 4.10 14.60
N PHE A 145 -14.01 3.15 15.24
CA PHE A 145 -13.12 2.22 14.54
C PHE A 145 -13.84 1.34 13.51
N ARG A 146 -15.08 0.93 13.79
CA ARG A 146 -15.85 0.02 12.91
C ARG A 146 -16.26 0.66 11.59
N LEU A 147 -16.66 1.94 11.59
CA LEU A 147 -16.99 2.64 10.35
C LEU A 147 -15.72 2.84 9.51
N PHE A 148 -14.65 3.28 10.16
CA PHE A 148 -13.34 3.46 9.54
C PHE A 148 -12.86 2.19 8.84
N GLU A 149 -12.86 1.05 9.53
CA GLU A 149 -12.43 -0.23 8.98
C GLU A 149 -13.26 -0.65 7.75
N ARG A 150 -14.60 -0.46 7.79
CA ARG A 150 -15.48 -0.80 6.67
C ARG A 150 -15.22 0.08 5.44
N VAL A 151 -15.11 1.39 5.64
CA VAL A 151 -14.85 2.32 4.54
C VAL A 151 -13.47 2.06 3.94
N MET A 152 -12.44 1.86 4.78
CA MET A 152 -11.10 1.48 4.33
C MET A 152 -11.12 0.20 3.50
N THR A 153 -11.76 -0.86 4.00
CA THR A 153 -11.87 -2.15 3.30
C THR A 153 -12.55 -2.00 1.94
N ALA A 154 -13.66 -1.24 1.88
CA ALA A 154 -14.38 -1.01 0.64
C ALA A 154 -13.52 -0.25 -0.39
N THR A 155 -12.88 0.84 0.02
CA THR A 155 -12.04 1.66 -0.87
C THR A 155 -10.83 0.89 -1.39
N VAL A 156 -10.17 0.10 -0.53
CA VAL A 156 -9.08 -0.80 -0.94
C VAL A 156 -9.58 -1.84 -1.94
N GLY A 157 -10.76 -2.42 -1.72
CA GLY A 157 -11.38 -3.36 -2.65
C GLY A 157 -11.62 -2.74 -4.04
N VAL A 158 -12.15 -1.51 -4.08
CA VAL A 158 -12.34 -0.75 -5.32
C VAL A 158 -11.02 -0.48 -6.02
N MET A 159 -9.99 -0.07 -5.28
CA MET A 159 -8.65 0.19 -5.80
C MET A 159 -8.04 -1.06 -6.44
N VAL A 160 -8.06 -2.20 -5.75
CA VAL A 160 -7.55 -3.48 -6.28
C VAL A 160 -8.30 -3.88 -7.54
N ALA A 161 -9.63 -3.79 -7.53
CA ALA A 161 -10.44 -4.08 -8.72
C ALA A 161 -10.08 -3.16 -9.90
N GLY A 162 -9.92 -1.86 -9.66
CA GLY A 162 -9.53 -0.89 -10.68
C GLY A 162 -8.16 -1.20 -11.30
N VAL A 163 -7.17 -1.54 -10.47
CA VAL A 163 -5.83 -1.93 -10.96
C VAL A 163 -5.89 -3.21 -11.80
N LEU A 164 -6.64 -4.23 -11.36
CA LEU A 164 -6.80 -5.48 -12.11
C LEU A 164 -7.51 -5.26 -13.45
N VAL A 165 -8.56 -4.44 -13.48
CA VAL A 165 -9.27 -4.07 -14.72
C VAL A 165 -8.31 -3.36 -15.67
N THR A 166 -7.56 -2.36 -15.20
CA THR A 166 -6.57 -1.66 -16.02
C THR A 166 -5.50 -2.62 -16.53
N ALA A 167 -4.98 -3.53 -15.71
CA ALA A 167 -3.98 -4.51 -16.13
C ALA A 167 -4.49 -5.43 -17.25
N VAL A 168 -5.74 -5.90 -17.17
CA VAL A 168 -6.36 -6.72 -18.22
C VAL A 168 -6.61 -5.92 -19.50
N LEU A 169 -7.12 -4.69 -19.37
CA LEU A 169 -7.41 -3.81 -20.51
C LEU A 169 -6.15 -3.34 -21.24
N SER A 170 -5.03 -3.19 -20.54
CA SER A 170 -3.73 -2.83 -21.14
C SER A 170 -3.18 -3.91 -22.07
N ARG A 171 -3.72 -5.15 -22.03
CA ARG A 171 -3.30 -6.30 -22.87
C ARG A 171 -1.77 -6.47 -22.93
N PRO A 172 -1.08 -6.63 -21.78
CA PRO A 172 0.37 -6.81 -21.78
C PRO A 172 0.76 -8.09 -22.51
N ASP A 173 1.96 -8.10 -23.11
CA ASP A 173 2.53 -9.32 -23.67
C ASP A 173 2.83 -10.30 -22.51
N VAL A 174 2.06 -11.39 -22.47
CA VAL A 174 2.18 -12.42 -21.43
C VAL A 174 3.52 -13.13 -21.49
N GLY A 175 4.10 -13.26 -22.69
CA GLY A 175 5.43 -13.85 -22.88
C GLY A 175 6.53 -12.94 -22.34
N GLU A 176 6.43 -11.64 -22.59
CA GLU A 176 7.34 -10.65 -22.00
C GLU A 176 7.22 -10.60 -20.48
N LEU A 177 6.00 -10.58 -19.94
CA LEU A 177 5.76 -10.61 -18.50
C LEU A 177 6.35 -11.88 -17.85
N ALA A 178 6.13 -13.05 -18.46
CA ALA A 178 6.68 -14.31 -17.96
C ALA A 178 8.22 -14.29 -17.95
N ARG A 179 8.84 -13.73 -18.99
CA ARG A 179 10.30 -13.55 -19.05
C ARG A 179 10.81 -12.56 -17.99
N GLY A 180 10.13 -11.42 -17.85
CA GLY A 180 10.46 -10.39 -16.86
C GLY A 180 10.31 -10.87 -15.41
N VAL A 181 9.44 -11.87 -15.17
CA VAL A 181 9.30 -12.54 -13.87
C VAL A 181 10.40 -13.60 -13.66
N ALA A 182 10.74 -14.37 -14.68
CA ALA A 182 11.63 -15.52 -14.56
C ALA A 182 13.12 -15.17 -14.64
N VAL A 183 13.49 -14.10 -15.34
CA VAL A 183 14.88 -13.73 -15.61
C VAL A 183 15.20 -12.38 -14.95
N PRO A 184 15.96 -12.38 -13.85
CA PRO A 184 16.44 -11.15 -13.23
C PRO A 184 17.28 -10.35 -14.21
N SER A 185 16.78 -9.19 -14.60
CA SER A 185 17.50 -8.24 -15.44
C SER A 185 17.13 -6.82 -15.02
N VAL A 186 18.06 -5.90 -15.24
CA VAL A 186 17.90 -4.47 -14.97
C VAL A 186 18.20 -3.75 -16.27
N PRO A 187 17.23 -3.04 -16.87
CA PRO A 187 17.51 -2.25 -18.05
C PRO A 187 18.52 -1.15 -17.71
N GLU A 188 19.43 -0.85 -18.63
CA GLU A 188 20.26 0.35 -18.52
C GLU A 188 19.33 1.55 -18.53
N ALA A 189 19.24 2.25 -17.41
CA ALA A 189 18.41 3.44 -17.32
C ALA A 189 19.05 4.56 -18.15
N GLU A 190 18.43 4.96 -19.26
CA GLU A 190 18.74 6.25 -19.90
C GLU A 190 18.32 7.37 -18.93
N GLY A 191 19.31 7.89 -18.21
CA GLY A 191 19.12 8.97 -17.23
C GLY A 191 19.52 8.54 -15.82
N GLY A 192 20.82 8.65 -15.55
CA GLY A 192 21.32 8.70 -14.18
C GLY A 192 20.64 9.83 -13.40
N LEU A 193 20.57 9.65 -12.09
CA LEU A 193 20.21 10.68 -11.11
C LEU A 193 20.96 11.99 -11.35
#